data_AF-A0A556AIM7-F1
#
_entry.id   AF-A0A556AIM7-F1
#
_cell.length_a   1.000
_cell.length_b   1.000
_cell.length_c   1.000
_cell.angle_alpha   90.00
_cell.angle_beta   90.00
_cell.angle_gamma   90.00
#
_symmetry.space_group_name_H-M   'P 1'
#
loop_
_entity.id
_entity.type
_entity.pdbx_description
1 polymer ?
#
loop_
_entity_poly.entity_id
_entity_poly.type
_entity_poly.pdbx_seq_one_letter_code
_entity_poly.pdbx_strand_id
1 'polypeptide(L)'
;MVLFETSTSGALLDPAYLALLGKVSDEDRQRRGWYANPVRVTCRVVARFGRGTGGVLGVIRVNRGGRAPDDVRQCLVNEVLPALSRHACIGSVWLVENDPELRARMDAVRVTGHRDGSSDWAMLIEAGHDKDLAAAMHDIAEMASWRVLELGDHAAFDRYRLLYTMNQVDEG
;
A
#
# COMPACT_ATOMS: atom_id res chain seq x y z
N MET A 1 2.43 -3.88 8.30
CA MET A 1 2.35 -2.66 7.47
C MET A 1 1.88 -1.50 8.33
N VAL A 2 2.30 -0.27 8.03
CA VAL A 2 1.83 0.95 8.71
C VAL A 2 1.43 1.95 7.64
N LEU A 3 0.24 2.55 7.77
CA LEU A 3 -0.29 3.57 6.87
C LEU A 3 -0.50 4.86 7.67
N PHE A 4 -0.06 5.99 7.11
CA PHE A 4 -0.35 7.32 7.63
C PHE A 4 -1.05 8.10 6.54
N GLU A 5 -2.18 8.72 6.89
CA GLU A 5 -2.99 9.49 5.96
C GLU A 5 -3.00 10.96 6.35
N THR A 6 -3.13 11.81 5.33
CA THR A 6 -3.36 13.24 5.50
C THR A 6 -4.30 13.73 4.40
N SER A 7 -5.10 14.74 4.72
CA SER A 7 -6.04 15.34 3.78
C SER A 7 -5.35 16.06 2.61
N THR A 8 -4.10 16.52 2.80
CA THR A 8 -3.35 17.22 1.75
C THR A 8 -1.89 16.76 1.71
N SER A 9 -1.31 16.76 0.51
CA SER A 9 0.13 16.54 0.32
C SER A 9 0.99 17.62 0.98
N GLY A 10 0.46 18.84 1.12
CA GLY A 10 1.14 19.95 1.78
C GLY A 10 1.50 19.65 3.24
N ALA A 11 0.66 18.91 3.96
CA ALA A 11 0.96 18.50 5.33
C ALA A 11 2.20 17.60 5.44
N LEU A 12 2.49 16.79 4.41
CA LEU A 12 3.72 15.97 4.37
C LEU A 12 4.98 16.80 4.14
N LEU A 13 4.81 18.06 3.74
CA LEU A 13 5.86 19.03 3.45
C LEU A 13 5.88 20.18 4.46
N ASP A 14 5.06 20.09 5.51
CA ASP A 14 5.04 21.09 6.56
C ASP A 14 6.44 21.21 7.20
N PRO A 15 7.00 22.42 7.35
CA PRO A 15 8.35 22.59 7.87
C PRO A 15 8.57 21.95 9.26
N ALA A 16 7.56 21.98 10.13
CA ALA A 16 7.65 21.36 11.45
C ALA A 16 7.71 19.84 11.32
N TYR A 17 6.92 19.25 10.41
CA TYR A 17 6.98 17.82 10.12
C TYR A 17 8.30 17.41 9.48
N LEU A 18 8.80 18.17 8.50
CA LEU A 18 10.11 17.91 7.87
C LEU A 18 11.26 18.01 8.90
N ALA A 19 11.19 18.94 9.85
CA ALA A 19 12.17 19.05 10.92
C ALA A 19 12.19 17.82 11.85
N LEU A 20 11.04 17.15 12.04
CA LEU A 20 10.98 15.87 12.76
C LEU A 20 11.61 14.73 11.96
N LEU A 21 11.41 14.69 10.63
CA LEU A 21 12.03 13.65 9.78
C LEU A 21 13.55 13.69 9.78
N GLY A 22 14.15 14.87 10.00
CA GLY A 22 15.60 15.04 10.14
C GLY A 22 16.14 14.60 11.52
N LYS A 23 15.28 14.37 12.51
CA LYS A 23 15.66 14.01 13.88
C LYS A 23 15.25 12.58 14.19
N VAL A 24 16.05 11.64 13.73
CA VAL A 24 15.85 10.21 14.01
C VAL A 24 16.52 9.83 15.34
N SER A 25 15.73 9.30 16.28
CA SER A 25 16.23 8.74 17.54
C SER A 25 17.01 7.43 17.31
N ASP A 26 17.90 7.06 18.23
CA ASP A 26 18.60 5.77 18.15
C ASP A 26 17.66 4.57 18.26
N GLU A 27 16.58 4.70 19.04
CA GLU A 27 15.52 3.71 19.14
C GLU A 27 14.84 3.48 17.77
N ASP A 28 14.56 4.55 17.02
CA ASP A 28 13.99 4.44 15.67
C ASP A 28 14.96 3.83 14.66
N ARG A 29 16.28 3.95 14.87
CA ARG A 29 17.29 3.25 14.06
C ARG A 29 17.28 1.76 14.37
N GLN A 30 17.27 1.39 15.65
CA GLN A 30 17.23 -0.01 16.08
C GLN A 30 15.94 -0.71 15.61
N ARG A 31 14.78 -0.08 15.81
CA ARG A 31 13.48 -0.62 15.37
C ARG A 31 13.46 -0.87 13.87
N ARG A 32 14.08 0.02 13.07
CA ARG A 32 14.22 -0.17 11.62
C ARG A 32 15.06 -1.40 11.26
N GLY A 33 16.08 -1.71 12.05
CA GLY A 33 16.91 -2.91 11.85
C GLY A 33 16.17 -4.24 12.02
N TRP A 34 14.97 -4.24 12.62
CA TRP A 34 14.14 -5.44 12.74
C TRP A 34 13.40 -5.81 11.45
N TYR A 35 13.25 -4.86 10.52
CA TYR A 35 12.52 -5.07 9.28
C TYR A 35 13.48 -5.35 8.12
N ALA A 36 13.29 -6.49 7.47
CA ALA A 36 13.98 -6.80 6.22
C ALA A 36 13.28 -6.13 5.04
N ASN A 37 14.05 -5.54 4.12
CA ASN A 37 13.57 -4.96 2.86
C ASN A 37 12.37 -4.01 3.02
N PRO A 38 12.45 -2.98 3.89
CA PRO A 38 11.33 -2.07 4.09
C PRO A 38 10.99 -1.36 2.78
N VAL A 39 9.74 -1.50 2.34
CA VAL A 39 9.18 -0.68 1.26
C VAL A 39 8.50 0.51 1.90
N ARG A 40 8.93 1.72 1.50
CA ARG A 40 8.30 2.97 1.91
C ARG A 40 7.87 3.68 0.64
N VAL A 41 6.67 4.21 0.62
CA VAL A 41 6.13 4.93 -0.54
C VAL A 41 5.29 6.10 -0.02
N THR A 42 5.40 7.24 -0.70
CA THR A 42 4.48 8.35 -0.48
C THR A 42 3.50 8.33 -1.64
N CYS A 43 2.22 8.10 -1.37
CA CYS A 43 1.26 7.83 -2.42
C CYS A 43 0.09 8.80 -2.42
N ARG A 44 -0.59 8.88 -3.55
CA ARG A 44 -1.93 9.44 -3.69
C ARG A 44 -2.93 8.30 -3.82
N VAL A 45 -4.12 8.47 -3.24
CA VAL A 45 -5.24 7.56 -3.46
C VAL A 45 -5.77 7.80 -4.86
N VAL A 46 -5.77 6.76 -5.69
CA VAL A 46 -6.30 6.80 -7.06
C VAL A 46 -7.77 6.42 -7.05
N ALA A 47 -8.10 5.36 -6.32
CA ALA A 47 -9.46 4.86 -6.19
C ALA A 47 -9.60 4.11 -4.87
N ARG A 48 -10.81 4.11 -4.32
CA ARG A 48 -11.16 3.28 -3.17
C ARG A 48 -12.60 2.83 -3.23
N PHE A 49 -12.90 1.70 -2.62
CA PHE A 49 -14.27 1.32 -2.26
C PHE A 49 -14.32 0.67 -0.89
N GLY A 50 -15.54 0.60 -0.33
CA GLY A 50 -15.78 0.01 0.97
C GLY A 50 -15.37 0.90 2.14
N ARG A 51 -15.61 0.39 3.35
CA ARG A 51 -15.27 1.05 4.62
C ARG A 51 -14.67 -0.05 5.50
N GLY A 52 -13.34 -0.12 5.51
CA GLY A 52 -12.58 -1.24 6.07
C GLY A 52 -12.83 -1.48 7.56
N THR A 53 -13.07 -2.74 7.91
CA THR A 53 -13.20 -3.26 9.29
C THR A 53 -12.66 -4.70 9.38
N GLY A 54 -11.86 -5.13 8.39
CA GLY A 54 -11.45 -6.52 8.22
C GLY A 54 -10.38 -6.97 9.21
N GLY A 55 -10.26 -8.29 9.42
CA GLY A 55 -9.22 -8.89 10.26
C GLY A 55 -7.92 -9.22 9.52
N VAL A 56 -7.93 -9.14 8.19
CA VAL A 56 -6.76 -9.41 7.34
C VAL A 56 -6.60 -8.35 6.26
N LEU A 57 -5.35 -8.18 5.81
CA LEU A 57 -4.96 -7.21 4.79
C LEU A 57 -4.09 -7.88 3.73
N GLY A 58 -4.53 -7.84 2.48
CA GLY A 58 -3.74 -8.18 1.30
C GLY A 58 -3.08 -6.94 0.73
N VAL A 59 -1.89 -7.14 0.20
CA VAL A 59 -1.12 -6.08 -0.45
C VAL A 59 -0.63 -6.60 -1.78
N ILE A 60 -1.11 -5.98 -2.87
CA ILE A 60 -0.55 -6.20 -4.20
C ILE A 60 0.33 -5.01 -4.51
N ARG A 61 1.65 -5.19 -4.51
CA ARG A 61 2.61 -4.17 -4.96
C ARG A 61 2.91 -4.39 -6.43
N VAL A 62 2.91 -3.31 -7.21
CA VAL A 62 3.19 -3.36 -8.64
C VAL A 62 4.26 -2.34 -8.99
N ASN A 63 5.28 -2.80 -9.71
CA ASN A 63 6.21 -1.99 -10.48
C ASN A 63 5.92 -2.22 -11.96
N ARG A 64 6.08 -1.19 -12.79
CA ARG A 64 5.72 -1.28 -14.22
C ARG A 64 6.58 -2.25 -15.03
N GLY A 65 7.78 -2.65 -14.56
CA GLY A 65 8.62 -3.64 -15.25
C GLY A 65 8.99 -3.30 -16.71
N GLY A 66 8.93 -2.03 -17.09
CA GLY A 66 9.12 -1.57 -18.48
C GLY A 66 7.82 -1.34 -19.28
N ARG A 67 6.66 -1.66 -18.72
CA ARG A 67 5.35 -1.35 -19.31
C ARG A 67 5.03 0.14 -19.25
N ALA A 68 4.14 0.59 -20.14
CA ALA A 68 3.65 1.96 -20.10
C ALA A 68 2.87 2.16 -18.78
N PRO A 69 3.10 3.27 -18.06
CA PRO A 69 2.40 3.54 -16.81
C PRO A 69 0.87 3.51 -16.96
N ASP A 70 0.37 4.05 -18.06
CA ASP A 70 -1.06 4.13 -18.33
C ASP A 70 -1.70 2.76 -18.53
N ASP A 71 -1.02 1.81 -19.17
CA ASP A 71 -1.54 0.44 -19.38
C ASP A 71 -1.73 -0.27 -18.03
N VAL A 72 -0.71 -0.18 -17.16
CA VAL A 72 -0.76 -0.78 -15.82
C VAL A 72 -1.85 -0.10 -14.99
N ARG A 73 -1.88 1.24 -14.99
CA ARG A 73 -2.89 2.01 -14.26
C ARG A 73 -4.31 1.68 -14.73
N GLN A 74 -4.54 1.59 -16.04
CA GLN A 74 -5.85 1.26 -16.60
C GLN A 74 -6.27 -0.16 -16.22
N CYS A 75 -5.37 -1.14 -16.27
CA CYS A 75 -5.66 -2.49 -15.79
C CYS A 75 -6.07 -2.48 -14.30
N LEU A 76 -5.31 -1.79 -13.45
CA LEU A 76 -5.60 -1.72 -12.02
C LEU A 76 -6.95 -1.05 -11.73
N VAL A 77 -7.26 0.05 -12.41
CA VAL A 77 -8.49 0.83 -12.16
C VAL A 77 -9.72 0.20 -12.81
N ASN A 78 -9.62 -0.26 -14.05
CA ASN A 78 -10.77 -0.65 -14.85
C ASN A 78 -11.06 -2.16 -14.80
N GLU A 79 -10.06 -2.98 -14.45
CA GLU A 79 -10.21 -4.44 -14.45
C GLU A 79 -10.09 -5.01 -13.03
N VAL A 80 -8.96 -4.76 -12.36
CA VAL A 80 -8.65 -5.39 -11.06
C VAL A 80 -9.54 -4.85 -9.95
N LEU A 81 -9.69 -3.53 -9.83
CA LEU A 81 -10.52 -2.93 -8.79
C LEU A 81 -12.00 -3.38 -8.89
N PRO A 82 -12.64 -3.40 -10.08
CA PRO A 82 -14.00 -3.96 -10.23
C PRO A 82 -14.08 -5.47 -10.05
N ALA A 83 -13.02 -6.24 -10.33
CA ALA A 83 -12.99 -7.66 -9.99
C ALA A 83 -13.04 -7.85 -8.47
N LEU A 84 -12.17 -7.17 -7.72
CA LEU A 84 -12.14 -7.23 -6.26
C LEU A 84 -13.46 -6.80 -5.60
N SER A 85 -14.14 -5.79 -6.14
CA SER A 85 -15.41 -5.31 -5.57
C SER A 85 -16.58 -6.29 -5.72
N ARG A 86 -16.46 -7.29 -6.60
CA ARG A 86 -17.46 -8.35 -6.77
C ARG A 86 -17.33 -9.47 -5.74
N HIS A 87 -16.21 -9.54 -5.03
CA HIS A 87 -16.02 -10.50 -3.95
C HIS A 87 -16.72 -10.00 -2.68
N ALA A 88 -17.82 -10.66 -2.29
CA ALA A 88 -18.59 -10.28 -1.09
C ALA A 88 -17.77 -10.32 0.22
N CYS A 89 -16.65 -11.04 0.23
CA CYS A 89 -15.72 -11.13 1.36
C CYS A 89 -14.75 -9.95 1.48
N ILE A 90 -14.64 -9.10 0.46
CA ILE A 90 -13.75 -7.94 0.43
C ILE A 90 -14.49 -6.72 0.98
N GLY A 91 -14.04 -6.24 2.13
CA GLY A 91 -14.68 -5.14 2.86
C GLY A 91 -14.21 -3.76 2.41
N SER A 92 -12.97 -3.65 1.94
CA SER A 92 -12.43 -2.42 1.36
C SER A 92 -11.26 -2.70 0.42
N VAL A 93 -11.08 -1.82 -0.56
CA VAL A 93 -9.85 -1.77 -1.37
C VAL A 93 -9.42 -0.34 -1.56
N TRP A 94 -8.12 -0.10 -1.44
CA TRP A 94 -7.48 1.17 -1.75
C TRP A 94 -6.43 0.95 -2.82
N LEU A 95 -6.60 1.59 -3.97
CA LEU A 95 -5.56 1.70 -4.97
C LEU A 95 -4.80 3.00 -4.73
N VAL A 96 -3.50 2.88 -4.46
CA VAL A 96 -2.60 4.01 -4.26
C VAL A 96 -1.49 4.00 -5.30
N GLU A 97 -1.10 5.20 -5.73
CA GLU A 97 -0.05 5.43 -6.72
C GLU A 97 1.05 6.29 -6.11
N ASN A 98 2.30 5.92 -6.37
CA ASN A 98 3.47 6.62 -5.87
C ASN A 98 3.54 8.05 -6.41
N ASP A 99 3.93 8.97 -5.54
CA ASP A 99 4.26 10.36 -5.87
C ASP A 99 5.78 10.56 -5.71
N PRO A 100 6.58 10.27 -6.76
CA PRO A 100 8.03 10.28 -6.66
C PRO A 100 8.59 11.68 -6.38
N GLU A 101 7.92 12.75 -6.85
CA GLU A 101 8.35 14.12 -6.58
C GLU A 101 8.18 14.46 -5.10
N LEU A 102 7.00 14.18 -4.55
CA LEU A 102 6.74 14.39 -3.13
C LEU A 102 7.67 13.54 -2.26
N ARG A 103 7.88 12.27 -2.66
CA ARG A 103 8.81 11.37 -1.99
C ARG A 103 10.24 11.92 -1.97
N ALA A 104 10.74 12.40 -3.11
CA ALA A 104 12.09 12.95 -3.21
C ALA A 104 12.29 14.15 -2.28
N ARG A 105 11.29 15.04 -2.18
CA ARG A 105 11.32 16.18 -1.25
C ARG A 105 11.36 15.76 0.22
N MET A 106 10.60 14.74 0.59
CA MET A 106 10.62 14.19 1.94
C MET A 106 11.95 13.50 2.26
N ASP A 107 12.52 12.77 1.30
CA ASP A 107 13.78 12.05 1.50
C ASP A 107 14.99 12.99 1.56
N ALA A 108 14.93 14.17 0.92
CA ALA A 108 16.01 15.17 0.96
C ALA A 108 16.38 15.65 2.37
N VAL A 109 15.43 15.63 3.31
CA VAL A 109 15.64 16.02 4.70
C VAL A 109 15.72 14.83 5.67
N ARG A 110 15.41 13.63 5.17
CA ARG A 110 15.27 12.45 6.00
C ARG A 110 16.61 11.79 6.21
N VAL A 111 16.97 11.58 7.47
CA VAL A 111 18.13 10.76 7.80
C VAL A 111 17.69 9.29 7.76
N THR A 112 17.94 8.60 6.65
CA THR A 112 17.79 7.15 6.56
C THR A 112 19.17 6.48 6.57
N GLY A 113 19.36 5.48 7.44
CA GLY A 113 20.60 4.69 7.47
C GLY A 113 20.70 3.63 6.37
N HIS A 114 19.62 3.40 5.61
CA HIS A 114 19.50 2.41 4.54
C HIS A 114 18.61 2.96 3.40
N ARG A 115 18.73 2.39 2.19
CA ARG A 115 17.80 2.66 1.07
C ARG A 115 16.56 1.76 1.20
N ASP A 116 15.40 2.37 1.38
CA ASP A 116 14.11 1.68 1.35
C ASP A 116 13.74 1.29 -0.09
N GLY A 117 13.00 0.19 -0.25
CA GLY A 117 12.36 -0.17 -1.51
C GLY A 117 11.22 0.78 -1.88
N SER A 118 10.75 0.67 -3.13
CA SER A 118 9.64 1.45 -3.69
C SER A 118 8.71 0.56 -4.52
N SER A 119 7.48 1.00 -4.72
CA SER A 119 6.54 0.45 -5.70
C SER A 119 5.88 1.59 -6.48
N ASP A 120 5.50 1.37 -7.73
CA ASP A 120 4.76 2.36 -8.53
C ASP A 120 3.29 2.44 -8.08
N TRP A 121 2.67 1.29 -7.82
CA TRP A 121 1.33 1.19 -7.25
C TRP A 121 1.27 0.18 -6.11
N ALA A 122 0.28 0.34 -5.24
CA ALA A 122 -0.12 -0.69 -4.31
C ALA A 122 -1.65 -0.77 -4.21
N MET A 123 -2.18 -1.99 -4.09
CA MET A 123 -3.56 -2.24 -3.71
C MET A 123 -3.59 -2.78 -2.28
N LEU A 124 -4.31 -2.08 -1.40
CA LEU A 124 -4.57 -2.50 -0.03
C LEU A 124 -5.96 -3.12 0.01
N ILE A 125 -6.06 -4.40 0.34
CA ILE A 125 -7.30 -5.19 0.22
C ILE A 125 -7.66 -5.74 1.60
N GLU A 126 -8.73 -5.24 2.21
CA GLU A 126 -9.20 -5.77 3.49
C GLU A 126 -10.28 -6.83 3.30
N ALA A 127 -10.19 -7.89 4.11
CA ALA A 127 -11.19 -8.95 4.17
C ALA A 127 -11.39 -9.45 5.61
N GLY A 128 -12.46 -10.20 5.82
CA GLY A 128 -12.73 -10.84 7.12
C GLY A 128 -11.77 -11.99 7.43
N HIS A 129 -11.42 -12.81 6.43
CA HIS A 129 -10.59 -14.00 6.61
C HIS A 129 -9.51 -14.14 5.55
N ASP A 130 -8.38 -14.72 5.97
CA ASP A 130 -7.21 -14.95 5.11
C ASP A 130 -7.51 -15.85 3.89
N LYS A 131 -8.37 -16.86 4.06
CA LYS A 131 -8.75 -17.76 2.96
C LYS A 131 -9.49 -17.02 1.83
N ASP A 132 -10.33 -16.06 2.20
CA ASP A 132 -11.18 -15.33 1.28
C ASP A 132 -10.33 -14.30 0.52
N LEU A 133 -9.40 -13.66 1.24
CA LEU A 133 -8.39 -12.80 0.67
C LEU A 133 -7.46 -13.55 -0.29
N ALA A 134 -7.02 -14.74 0.08
CA ALA A 134 -6.15 -15.58 -0.76
C ALA A 134 -6.85 -15.98 -2.07
N ALA A 135 -8.11 -16.37 -2.00
CA ALA A 135 -8.91 -16.69 -3.19
C ALA A 135 -9.06 -15.46 -4.10
N ALA A 136 -9.44 -14.30 -3.55
CA ALA A 136 -9.55 -13.07 -4.35
C ALA A 136 -8.22 -12.68 -5.00
N MET A 137 -7.10 -12.74 -4.27
CA MET A 137 -5.77 -12.42 -4.81
C MET A 137 -5.31 -13.43 -5.88
N HIS A 138 -5.67 -14.72 -5.72
CA HIS A 138 -5.42 -15.74 -6.74
C HIS A 138 -6.22 -15.45 -8.02
N ASP A 139 -7.50 -15.12 -7.89
CA ASP A 139 -8.35 -14.77 -9.03
C ASP A 139 -7.77 -13.57 -9.81
N ILE A 140 -7.25 -12.55 -9.11
CA ILE A 140 -6.54 -11.43 -9.76
C ILE A 140 -5.32 -11.90 -10.54
N ALA A 141 -4.48 -12.77 -9.95
CA ALA A 141 -3.29 -13.28 -10.63
C ALA A 141 -3.62 -14.08 -11.90
N GLU A 142 -4.77 -14.74 -11.94
CA GLU A 142 -5.25 -15.52 -13.09
C GLU A 142 -6.05 -14.71 -14.12
N MET A 143 -6.42 -13.46 -13.81
CA MET A 143 -7.13 -12.60 -14.76
C MET A 143 -6.32 -12.42 -16.06
N ALA A 144 -6.99 -12.59 -17.20
CA ALA A 144 -6.36 -12.40 -18.50
C ALA A 144 -5.75 -10.99 -18.65
N SER A 145 -6.47 -9.95 -18.20
CA SER A 145 -5.99 -8.56 -18.23
C SER A 145 -4.76 -8.33 -17.35
N TRP A 146 -4.64 -9.05 -16.23
CA TRP A 146 -3.43 -9.03 -15.40
C TRP A 146 -2.26 -9.74 -16.10
N ARG A 147 -2.51 -10.94 -16.63
CA ARG A 147 -1.48 -11.77 -17.27
C ARG A 147 -0.89 -11.12 -18.52
N VAL A 148 -1.67 -10.35 -19.27
CA VAL A 148 -1.21 -9.59 -20.45
C VAL A 148 -0.14 -8.55 -20.10
N LEU A 149 -0.13 -8.02 -18.87
CA LEU A 149 0.92 -7.10 -18.43
C LEU A 149 2.28 -7.80 -18.24
N GLU A 150 2.28 -9.13 -18.09
CA GLU A 150 3.48 -9.96 -17.88
C GLU A 150 4.41 -9.37 -16.79
N LEU A 151 3.83 -8.99 -15.65
CA LEU A 151 4.57 -8.28 -14.60
C LEU A 151 5.63 -9.15 -13.92
N GLY A 152 5.46 -10.48 -13.89
CA GLY A 152 6.42 -11.40 -13.26
C GLY A 152 6.80 -10.95 -11.84
N ASP A 153 8.11 -10.89 -11.56
CA ASP A 153 8.67 -10.45 -10.28
C ASP A 153 8.45 -8.95 -9.96
N HIS A 154 7.92 -8.18 -10.91
CA HIS A 154 7.53 -6.78 -10.68
C HIS A 154 6.19 -6.64 -9.94
N ALA A 155 5.47 -7.75 -9.73
CA ALA A 155 4.32 -7.78 -8.86
C ALA A 155 4.56 -8.69 -7.64
N ALA A 156 4.15 -8.22 -6.46
CA ALA A 156 4.25 -8.99 -5.22
C ALA A 156 2.89 -9.03 -4.51
N PHE A 157 2.52 -10.21 -4.02
CA PHE A 157 1.25 -10.50 -3.35
C PHE A 157 1.54 -10.91 -1.91
N ASP A 158 1.33 -9.99 -0.96
CA ASP A 158 1.52 -10.27 0.46
C ASP A 158 0.19 -10.33 1.21
N ARG A 159 0.17 -11.06 2.32
CA ARG A 159 -0.98 -11.12 3.22
C ARG A 159 -0.53 -10.89 4.65
N TYR A 160 -1.29 -10.10 5.39
CA TYR A 160 -1.03 -9.72 6.77
C TYR A 160 -2.28 -9.98 7.61
N ARG A 161 -2.06 -10.41 8.85
CA ARG A 161 -3.12 -10.37 9.88
C ARG A 161 -3.11 -8.99 10.53
N LEU A 162 -4.28 -8.37 10.61
CA LEU A 162 -4.43 -7.11 11.31
C LEU A 162 -4.67 -7.41 12.79
N LEU A 163 -3.83 -6.83 13.64
CA LEU A 163 -4.05 -6.84 15.08
C LEU A 163 -4.96 -5.66 15.41
N TYR A 164 -6.10 -5.94 16.02
CA TYR A 164 -6.99 -4.93 16.55
C TYR A 164 -6.93 -4.96 18.08
N THR A 165 -7.06 -3.78 18.68
CA THR A 165 -7.31 -3.65 20.13
C THR A 165 -8.77 -3.24 20.30
N MET A 166 -9.56 -4.06 21.00
CA MET A 166 -10.89 -3.67 21.44
C MET A 166 -10.72 -2.58 22.50
N ASN A 167 -11.16 -1.35 22.21
CA ASN A 167 -11.25 -0.30 23.21
C ASN A 167 -12.64 -0.41 23.87
N GLN A 168 -12.73 -0.25 25.20
CA GLN A 168 -13.96 -0.44 25.99
C GLN A 168 -15.13 0.52 25.67
N VAL A 169 -15.08 1.28 24.57
CA VAL A 169 -16.11 2.26 24.20
C VAL A 169 -17.10 1.71 23.16
N ASP A 170 -16.86 0.49 22.63
CA ASP A 170 -17.74 -0.14 21.62
C ASP A 170 -18.88 -0.98 22.23
N GLU A 171 -19.21 -0.79 23.50
CA GLU A 171 -20.46 -1.29 24.11
C GLU A 171 -21.51 -0.16 24.13
N GLY A 172 -22.24 -0.03 23.03
CA GLY A 172 -23.40 0.87 22.90
C GLY A 172 -24.51 0.23 22.08
#